data_AF-A0A2P8DHV6-F1
#
_entry.id   AF-A0A2P8DHV6-F1
#
_cell.length_a   1.000
_cell.length_b   1.000
_cell.length_c   1.000
_cell.angle_alpha   90.00
_cell.angle_beta   90.00
_cell.angle_gamma   90.00
#
_symmetry.space_group_name_H-M   'P 1'
#
loop_
_entity.id
_entity.type
_entity.pdbx_description
1 polymer ?
#
loop_
_entity_poly.entity_id
_entity_poly.type
_entity_poly.pdbx_seq_one_letter_code
_entity_poly.pdbx_strand_id
1 'polypeptide(L)'
;MNPDLDDLHTRLIERMKAPDEIRAAFAAHPRHRFIPDLVWPEPQGLPLARSADPRRWAAYVYDDDAVVTQANDGGSGMINTPSSSSSAPEMMAGMIEAAGVAPGARVLEIGTGTGWNAAVLASLVGPSGSVTSVEIEREVAEQARERLAGTGVRVIVGAVPTEGVYDAVIATCSAHRVPLEWVRHLSAEGVLVLPWAPYESGGPTPIAALSGGREGRFTGDGSFMRDRTQRVPAPRFPGMGREIERKGAVPFGAEELLERDLLTRLVLASPGIWITLGARPWQEATAPIIALEAGESWAYLWPDGSTTGGGPSDLPAELAEIHAVLDGAGWPELTEFTLEVLDDRPHRVRAAGLGPWDHHL
;
A
#
# COMPACT_ATOMS: atom_id res chain seq x y z
N MET A 1 -0.25 15.86 32.10
CA MET A 1 0.83 16.52 31.32
C MET A 1 0.63 16.13 29.86
N ASN A 2 0.51 17.12 28.98
CA ASN A 2 0.44 16.88 27.53
C ASN A 2 1.79 16.33 27.04
N PRO A 3 1.78 15.41 26.06
CA PRO A 3 3.01 14.92 25.46
C PRO A 3 3.74 16.06 24.74
N ASP A 4 5.08 16.03 24.81
CA ASP A 4 5.93 16.89 24.00
C ASP A 4 6.02 16.27 22.59
N LEU A 5 5.33 16.89 21.62
CA LEU A 5 5.22 16.34 20.27
C LEU A 5 6.48 16.57 19.42
N ASP A 6 7.28 17.59 19.74
CA ASP A 6 8.54 17.84 19.04
C ASP A 6 9.61 16.84 19.52
N ASP A 7 9.61 16.47 20.81
CA ASP A 7 10.43 15.37 21.34
C ASP A 7 10.02 14.01 20.71
N LEU A 8 8.72 13.71 20.63
CA LEU A 8 8.25 12.49 19.96
C LEU A 8 8.63 12.46 18.47
N HIS A 9 8.61 13.61 17.78
CA HIS A 9 9.10 13.71 16.41
C HIS A 9 10.59 13.38 16.33
N THR A 10 11.40 14.00 17.18
CA THR A 10 12.85 13.73 17.23
C THR A 10 13.13 12.23 17.39
N ARG A 11 12.44 11.56 18.32
CA ARG A 11 12.60 10.11 18.53
C ARG A 11 12.15 9.27 17.35
N LEU A 12 11.09 9.68 16.63
CA LEU A 12 10.69 9.05 15.38
C LEU A 12 11.81 9.17 14.33
N ILE A 13 12.42 10.34 14.18
CA ILE A 13 13.52 10.53 13.23
C ILE A 13 14.74 9.69 13.60
N GLU A 14 15.09 9.60 14.88
CA GLU A 14 16.25 8.83 15.36
C GLU A 14 16.14 7.33 15.05
N ARG A 15 14.92 6.78 15.01
CA ARG A 15 14.68 5.35 14.75
C ARG A 15 14.47 4.99 13.27
N MET A 16 14.26 5.97 12.39
CA MET A 16 14.12 5.73 10.94
C MET A 16 15.41 5.14 10.35
N LYS A 17 15.26 4.14 9.47
CA LYS A 17 16.38 3.46 8.79
C LYS A 17 16.54 3.96 7.35
N ALA A 18 16.38 5.27 7.16
CA ALA A 18 16.50 5.94 5.87
C ALA A 18 17.90 6.57 5.67
N PRO A 19 18.33 6.80 4.42
CA PRO A 19 19.49 7.64 4.11
C PRO A 19 19.41 9.01 4.81
N ASP A 20 20.57 9.57 5.17
CA ASP A 20 20.66 10.81 5.97
C ASP A 20 19.89 11.98 5.35
N GLU A 21 19.91 12.11 4.02
CA GLU A 21 19.22 13.16 3.28
C GLU A 21 17.69 13.05 3.41
N ILE A 22 17.16 11.83 3.30
CA ILE A 22 15.73 11.53 3.48
C ILE A 22 15.33 11.76 4.94
N ARG A 23 16.13 11.25 5.88
CA ARG A 23 15.91 11.45 7.31
C ARG A 23 15.90 12.93 7.70
N ALA A 24 16.81 13.73 7.14
CA ALA A 24 16.86 15.18 7.35
C ALA A 24 15.63 15.89 6.78
N ALA A 25 15.12 15.45 5.62
CA ALA A 25 13.87 15.98 5.07
C ALA A 25 12.66 15.68 5.96
N PHE A 26 12.55 14.48 6.52
CA PHE A 26 11.53 14.17 7.53
C PHE A 26 11.71 14.98 8.82
N ALA A 27 12.96 15.20 9.25
CA ALA A 27 13.26 16.01 10.44
C ALA A 27 12.77 17.46 10.32
N ALA A 28 12.80 18.03 9.11
CA ALA A 28 12.34 19.39 8.84
C ALA A 28 10.82 19.58 9.00
N HIS A 29 10.04 18.49 8.95
CA HIS A 29 8.57 18.53 8.92
C HIS A 29 7.96 17.68 10.04
N PRO A 30 7.72 18.27 11.23
CA PRO A 30 7.12 17.55 12.36
C PRO A 30 5.78 16.88 12.00
N ARG A 31 5.71 15.55 12.09
CA ARG A 31 4.56 14.74 11.63
C ARG A 31 3.23 15.25 12.17
N HIS A 32 3.18 15.57 13.47
CA HIS A 32 1.99 16.04 14.16
C HIS A 32 1.41 17.37 13.63
N ARG A 33 2.16 18.16 12.86
CA ARG A 33 1.64 19.39 12.22
C ARG A 33 0.80 19.11 10.99
N PHE A 34 0.95 17.92 10.41
CA PHE A 34 0.21 17.50 9.24
C PHE A 34 -0.99 16.59 9.59
N ILE A 35 -0.99 15.97 10.77
CA ILE A 35 -2.11 15.12 11.20
C ILE A 35 -3.27 15.98 11.73
N PRO A 36 -4.53 15.74 11.29
CA PRO A 36 -5.71 16.39 11.85
C PRO A 36 -5.94 16.02 13.32
N ASP A 37 -6.67 16.87 14.05
CA ASP A 37 -7.02 16.60 15.44
C ASP A 37 -7.92 15.37 15.61
N LEU A 38 -8.68 14.98 14.59
CA LEU A 38 -9.54 13.80 14.60
C LEU A 38 -8.93 12.69 13.74
N VAL A 39 -8.73 11.51 14.32
CA VAL A 39 -8.12 10.32 13.66
C VAL A 39 -8.94 9.06 13.95
N TRP A 40 -8.70 7.97 13.20
CA TRP A 40 -9.46 6.72 13.31
C TRP A 40 -8.56 5.51 13.64
N PRO A 41 -8.19 5.30 14.91
CA PRO A 41 -7.25 4.24 15.28
C PRO A 41 -7.80 2.82 15.07
N GLU A 42 -9.12 2.65 15.10
CA GLU A 42 -9.76 1.34 15.15
C GLU A 42 -10.95 1.25 14.17
N PRO A 43 -11.07 0.14 13.41
CA PRO A 43 -12.19 -0.05 12.49
C PRO A 43 -13.57 -0.08 13.17
N GLN A 44 -13.70 -0.59 14.39
CA GLN A 44 -14.96 -0.63 15.14
C GLN A 44 -15.01 0.38 16.30
N GLY A 45 -14.02 1.27 16.39
CA GLY A 45 -13.93 2.29 17.44
C GLY A 45 -14.63 3.60 17.10
N LEU A 46 -14.73 4.49 18.08
CA LEU A 46 -15.06 5.89 17.83
C LEU A 46 -13.82 6.63 17.30
N PRO A 47 -13.99 7.70 16.50
CA PRO A 47 -12.86 8.55 16.13
C PRO A 47 -12.23 9.17 17.38
N LEU A 48 -10.90 9.27 17.37
CA LEU A 48 -10.09 9.80 18.45
C LEU A 48 -9.81 11.28 18.20
N ALA A 49 -10.37 12.15 19.03
CA ALA A 49 -10.05 13.58 19.03
C ALA A 49 -8.86 13.87 19.95
N ARG A 50 -7.88 14.64 19.45
CA ARG A 50 -6.71 15.11 20.21
C ARG A 50 -7.10 15.88 21.47
N SER A 51 -8.18 16.64 21.42
CA SER A 51 -8.70 17.40 22.57
C SER A 51 -9.30 16.51 23.66
N ALA A 52 -9.81 15.33 23.30
CA ALA A 52 -10.40 14.38 24.23
C ALA A 52 -9.32 13.53 24.93
N ASP A 53 -8.32 13.06 24.18
CA ASP A 53 -7.20 12.31 24.73
C ASP A 53 -5.89 12.63 23.97
N PRO A 54 -5.17 13.70 24.37
CA PRO A 54 -3.96 14.12 23.67
C PRO A 54 -2.82 13.11 23.79
N ARG A 55 -2.82 12.25 24.81
CA ARG A 55 -1.78 11.24 25.01
C ARG A 55 -1.99 10.07 24.06
N ARG A 56 -3.20 9.53 23.99
CA ARG A 56 -3.53 8.45 23.05
C ARG A 56 -3.39 8.93 21.61
N TRP A 57 -3.79 10.16 21.30
CA TRP A 57 -3.59 10.74 19.97
C TRP A 57 -2.11 10.81 19.62
N ALA A 58 -1.26 11.32 20.52
CA ALA A 58 0.18 11.40 20.26
C ALA A 58 0.84 10.03 20.12
N ALA A 59 0.44 9.05 20.93
CA ALA A 59 0.92 7.67 20.81
C ALA A 59 0.58 7.08 19.44
N TYR A 60 -0.66 7.26 18.97
CA TYR A 60 -1.08 6.79 17.65
C TYR A 60 -0.34 7.52 16.51
N VAL A 61 -0.11 8.83 16.62
CA VAL A 61 0.59 9.63 15.61
C VAL A 61 2.07 9.28 15.49
N TYR A 62 2.70 8.88 16.59
CA TYR A 62 4.13 8.57 16.65
C TYR A 62 4.45 7.08 16.73
N ASP A 63 3.44 6.22 16.51
CA ASP A 63 3.65 4.81 16.18
C ASP A 63 4.44 4.68 14.86
N ASP A 64 5.03 3.51 14.63
CA ASP A 64 5.73 3.15 13.40
C ASP A 64 4.78 2.95 12.20
N ASP A 65 3.48 2.78 12.47
CA ASP A 65 2.46 2.54 11.45
C ASP A 65 1.84 3.82 10.85
N ALA A 66 0.94 3.63 9.89
CA ALA A 66 0.11 4.66 9.30
C ALA A 66 -0.94 5.19 10.27
N VAL A 67 -1.26 6.48 10.12
CA VAL A 67 -2.32 7.15 10.86
C VAL A 67 -3.52 7.32 9.94
N VAL A 68 -4.65 6.68 10.25
CA VAL A 68 -5.89 6.88 9.48
C VAL A 68 -6.46 8.25 9.81
N THR A 69 -6.56 9.10 8.80
CA THR A 69 -6.97 10.52 8.91
C THR A 69 -8.36 10.78 8.36
N GLN A 70 -8.95 9.80 7.68
CA GLN A 70 -10.33 9.81 7.23
C GLN A 70 -10.83 8.38 7.10
N ALA A 71 -12.08 8.15 7.47
CA ALA A 71 -12.80 6.91 7.19
C ALA A 71 -14.03 7.19 6.34
N ASN A 72 -14.48 6.19 5.59
CA ASN A 72 -15.74 6.15 4.84
C ASN A 72 -15.92 7.33 3.88
N ASP A 73 -14.83 7.82 3.27
CA ASP A 73 -14.80 8.99 2.38
C ASP A 73 -15.39 10.25 3.06
N GLY A 74 -15.18 10.38 4.37
CA GLY A 74 -15.72 11.47 5.20
C GLY A 74 -17.14 11.23 5.71
N GLY A 75 -17.76 10.11 5.33
CA GLY A 75 -19.09 9.71 5.76
C GLY A 75 -19.14 8.97 7.11
N SER A 76 -20.33 8.52 7.47
CA SER A 76 -20.59 7.68 8.64
C SER A 76 -20.76 6.21 8.27
N GLY A 77 -20.38 5.30 9.16
CA GLY A 77 -20.59 3.86 8.99
C GLY A 77 -20.51 3.13 10.32
N MET A 78 -21.01 1.89 10.35
CA MET A 78 -20.83 1.00 11.52
C MET A 78 -19.37 0.53 11.68
N ILE A 79 -18.63 0.56 10.57
CA ILE A 79 -17.21 0.24 10.51
C ILE A 79 -16.54 1.46 9.88
N ASN A 80 -15.40 1.87 10.44
CA ASN A 80 -14.53 2.89 9.90
C ASN A 80 -13.63 2.24 8.85
N THR A 81 -14.08 2.21 7.59
CA THR A 81 -13.22 1.79 6.48
C THR A 81 -12.27 2.94 6.15
N PRO A 82 -10.95 2.78 6.31
CA PRO A 82 -10.00 3.86 6.02
C PRO A 82 -10.15 4.36 4.57
N SER A 83 -10.17 5.67 4.38
CA SER A 83 -10.28 6.32 3.06
C SER A 83 -9.17 7.34 2.78
N SER A 84 -8.43 7.73 3.81
CA SER A 84 -7.18 8.50 3.76
C SER A 84 -6.32 8.18 4.97
N SER A 85 -5.01 8.22 4.79
CA SER A 85 -4.03 8.04 5.87
C SER A 85 -2.78 8.86 5.63
N SER A 86 -2.07 9.19 6.72
CA SER A 86 -0.65 9.51 6.65
C SER A 86 0.13 8.21 6.81
N SER A 87 0.73 7.74 5.73
CA SER A 87 1.43 6.45 5.67
C SER A 87 2.55 6.34 6.71
N ALA A 88 2.94 5.10 6.99
CA ALA A 88 4.08 4.80 7.86
C ALA A 88 5.35 5.53 7.38
N PRO A 89 6.14 6.15 8.28
CA PRO A 89 7.30 6.96 7.88
C PRO A 89 8.36 6.16 7.11
N GLU A 90 8.67 4.94 7.58
CA GLU A 90 9.66 4.06 6.95
C GLU A 90 9.21 3.64 5.54
N MET A 91 7.91 3.38 5.36
CA MET A 91 7.32 3.05 4.06
C MET A 91 7.50 4.20 3.05
N MET A 92 7.23 5.44 3.48
CA MET A 92 7.43 6.62 2.62
C MET A 92 8.90 6.88 2.33
N ALA A 93 9.79 6.68 3.30
CA ALA A 93 11.22 6.80 3.07
C ALA A 93 11.72 5.82 2.00
N GLY A 94 11.32 4.54 2.07
CA GLY A 94 11.68 3.54 1.06
C GLY A 94 11.10 3.85 -0.33
N MET A 95 9.88 4.37 -0.41
CA MET A 95 9.28 4.78 -1.69
C MET A 95 9.98 6.01 -2.29
N ILE A 96 10.37 6.98 -1.47
CA ILE A 96 11.16 8.14 -1.91
C ILE A 96 12.54 7.70 -2.42
N GLU A 97 13.21 6.81 -1.70
CA GLU A 97 14.51 6.26 -2.09
C GLU A 97 14.42 5.51 -3.43
N ALA A 98 13.43 4.62 -3.56
CA ALA A 98 13.17 3.88 -4.79
C ALA A 98 12.83 4.78 -5.99
N ALA A 99 12.25 5.94 -5.75
CA ALA A 99 11.96 6.94 -6.80
C ALA A 99 13.20 7.74 -7.23
N GLY A 100 14.31 7.65 -6.49
CA GLY A 100 15.54 8.38 -6.79
C GLY A 100 15.38 9.89 -6.72
N VAL A 101 14.54 10.40 -5.80
CA VAL A 101 14.27 11.83 -5.67
C VAL A 101 15.55 12.58 -5.31
N ALA A 102 16.00 13.44 -6.24
CA ALA A 102 17.23 14.21 -6.12
C ALA A 102 16.97 15.73 -6.05
N PRO A 103 17.92 16.53 -5.53
CA PRO A 103 17.86 17.98 -5.64
C PRO A 103 17.68 18.46 -7.08
N GLY A 104 16.77 19.40 -7.30
CA GLY A 104 16.41 19.91 -8.63
C GLY A 104 15.33 19.10 -9.37
N ALA A 105 14.94 17.93 -8.87
CA ALA A 105 13.93 17.11 -9.54
C ALA A 105 12.54 17.76 -9.52
N ARG A 106 11.76 17.47 -10.56
CA ARG A 106 10.33 17.73 -10.63
C ARG A 106 9.58 16.46 -10.21
N VAL A 107 8.89 16.49 -9.09
CA VAL A 107 8.18 15.32 -8.55
C VAL A 107 6.67 15.51 -8.65
N LEU A 108 5.98 14.47 -9.11
CA LEU A 108 4.54 14.34 -9.03
C LEU A 108 4.16 13.33 -7.95
N GLU A 109 3.34 13.75 -6.99
CA GLU A 109 2.71 12.86 -6.02
C GLU A 109 1.24 12.65 -6.39
N ILE A 110 0.79 11.39 -6.42
CA ILE A 110 -0.62 11.02 -6.57
C ILE A 110 -1.16 10.60 -5.20
N GLY A 111 -2.07 11.39 -4.65
CA GLY A 111 -2.63 11.23 -3.30
C GLY A 111 -1.95 12.17 -2.29
N THR A 112 -2.35 13.44 -2.26
CA THR A 112 -1.81 14.42 -1.29
C THR A 112 -2.13 14.03 0.16
N GLY A 113 -3.37 13.56 0.42
CA GLY A 113 -3.82 13.26 1.78
C GLY A 113 -3.61 14.44 2.73
N THR A 114 -2.82 14.25 3.79
CA THR A 114 -2.49 15.33 4.73
C THR A 114 -1.42 16.31 4.25
N GLY A 115 -0.69 15.97 3.19
CA GLY A 115 0.42 16.76 2.65
C GLY A 115 1.78 16.52 3.31
N TRP A 116 1.90 15.60 4.27
CA TRP A 116 3.18 15.39 4.97
C TRP A 116 4.31 14.91 4.03
N ASN A 117 4.03 13.90 3.20
CA ASN A 117 4.99 13.37 2.24
C ASN A 117 5.36 14.42 1.18
N ALA A 118 4.37 15.19 0.68
CA ALA A 118 4.62 16.31 -0.21
C ALA A 118 5.59 17.36 0.36
N ALA A 119 5.50 17.66 1.66
CA ALA A 119 6.43 18.58 2.33
C ALA A 119 7.85 18.01 2.40
N VAL A 120 7.98 16.71 2.71
CA VAL A 120 9.26 15.99 2.70
C VAL A 120 9.89 16.02 1.31
N LEU A 121 9.11 15.72 0.26
CA LEU A 121 9.54 15.82 -1.12
C LEU A 121 10.03 17.23 -1.48
N ALA A 122 9.33 18.28 -1.02
CA ALA A 122 9.73 19.66 -1.29
C ALA A 122 11.09 20.02 -0.69
N SER A 123 11.39 19.49 0.51
CA SER A 123 12.71 19.63 1.12
C SER A 123 13.81 18.90 0.35
N LEU A 124 13.52 17.72 -0.19
CA LEU A 124 14.50 16.91 -0.95
C LEU A 124 14.85 17.54 -2.30
N VAL A 125 13.84 17.97 -3.05
CA VAL A 125 14.07 18.58 -4.37
C VAL A 125 14.68 19.98 -4.25
N GLY A 126 14.49 20.65 -3.11
CA GLY A 126 15.07 21.95 -2.83
C GLY A 126 14.57 23.06 -3.76
N PRO A 127 15.21 24.26 -3.72
CA PRO A 127 14.70 25.46 -4.38
C PRO A 127 14.79 25.43 -5.91
N SER A 128 15.62 24.54 -6.48
CA SER A 128 15.73 24.33 -7.93
C SER A 128 14.76 23.28 -8.48
N GLY A 129 14.10 22.52 -7.59
CA GLY A 129 13.11 21.51 -7.95
C GLY A 129 11.68 21.99 -7.71
N SER A 130 10.73 21.08 -7.92
CA SER A 130 9.31 21.39 -7.64
C SER A 130 8.52 20.14 -7.33
N VAL A 131 7.51 20.29 -6.47
CA VAL A 131 6.55 19.22 -6.15
C VAL A 131 5.16 19.65 -6.57
N THR A 132 4.53 18.82 -7.41
CA THR A 132 3.09 18.88 -7.65
C THR A 132 2.46 17.67 -6.96
N SER A 133 1.45 17.91 -6.13
CA SER A 133 0.71 16.84 -5.47
C SER A 133 -0.76 16.91 -5.87
N VAL A 134 -1.36 15.76 -6.17
CA VAL A 134 -2.73 15.66 -6.66
C VAL A 134 -3.59 14.93 -5.64
N GLU A 135 -4.75 15.51 -5.33
CA GLU A 135 -5.74 14.95 -4.42
C GLU A 135 -7.11 14.93 -5.07
N ILE A 136 -7.80 13.80 -4.99
CA ILE A 136 -9.08 13.64 -5.69
C ILE A 136 -10.24 14.30 -4.92
N GLU A 137 -10.14 14.39 -3.59
CA GLU A 137 -11.16 15.00 -2.74
C GLU A 137 -10.85 16.47 -2.47
N ARG A 138 -11.78 17.36 -2.86
CA ARG A 138 -11.60 18.80 -2.75
C ARG A 138 -11.31 19.24 -1.32
N GLU A 139 -12.09 18.74 -0.37
CA GLU A 139 -12.03 19.10 1.04
C GLU A 139 -10.69 18.67 1.66
N VAL A 140 -10.19 17.48 1.30
CA VAL A 140 -8.88 16.99 1.75
C VAL A 140 -7.77 17.85 1.15
N ALA A 141 -7.86 18.18 -0.15
CA ALA A 141 -6.87 19.02 -0.84
C ALA A 141 -6.79 20.42 -0.23
N GLU A 142 -7.92 21.02 0.15
CA GLU A 142 -7.97 22.33 0.79
C GLU A 142 -7.29 22.31 2.16
N GLN A 143 -7.57 21.31 2.99
CA GLN A 143 -6.86 21.16 4.27
C GLN A 143 -5.37 20.89 4.10
N ALA A 144 -4.97 20.13 3.07
CA ALA A 144 -3.57 19.90 2.76
C ALA A 144 -2.86 21.21 2.38
N ARG A 145 -3.51 22.08 1.58
CA ARG A 145 -2.96 23.41 1.22
C ARG A 145 -2.68 24.27 2.43
N GLU A 146 -3.55 24.25 3.43
CA GLU A 146 -3.33 24.99 4.68
C GLU A 146 -2.08 24.50 5.41
N ARG A 147 -1.91 23.18 5.53
CA ARG A 147 -0.72 22.56 6.17
C ARG A 147 0.56 22.75 5.36
N LEU A 148 0.44 22.85 4.04
CA LEU A 148 1.53 23.05 3.10
C LEU A 148 1.87 24.53 2.85
N ALA A 149 1.21 25.47 3.52
CA ALA A 149 1.49 26.88 3.33
C ALA A 149 2.98 27.20 3.60
N GLY A 150 3.64 27.77 2.59
CA GLY A 150 5.07 28.14 2.67
C GLY A 150 6.08 27.04 2.31
N THR A 151 5.65 25.81 2.01
CA THR A 151 6.55 24.73 1.56
C THR A 151 6.90 24.81 0.08
N GLY A 152 6.11 25.55 -0.72
CA GLY A 152 6.26 25.63 -2.17
C GLY A 152 5.58 24.50 -2.96
N VAL A 153 4.93 23.54 -2.28
CA VAL A 153 4.17 22.46 -2.92
C VAL A 153 2.95 23.01 -3.64
N ARG A 154 2.75 22.59 -4.91
CA ARG A 154 1.53 22.88 -5.67
C ARG A 154 0.52 21.74 -5.52
N VAL A 155 -0.57 21.99 -4.80
CA VAL A 155 -1.68 21.02 -4.63
C VAL A 155 -2.79 21.23 -5.66
N ILE A 156 -3.13 20.18 -6.42
CA ILE A 156 -4.16 20.18 -7.46
C ILE A 156 -5.30 19.23 -7.05
N VAL A 157 -6.55 19.62 -7.33
CA VAL A 157 -7.70 18.74 -7.15
C VAL A 157 -7.95 17.95 -8.43
N GLY A 158 -7.93 16.62 -8.38
CA GLY A 158 -8.13 15.73 -9.53
C GLY A 158 -7.54 14.34 -9.31
N ALA A 159 -7.51 13.52 -10.37
CA ALA A 159 -6.80 12.24 -10.37
C ALA A 159 -5.35 12.38 -10.87
N VAL A 160 -5.11 13.33 -11.79
CA VAL A 160 -3.82 13.66 -12.40
C VAL A 160 -3.75 15.16 -12.71
N PRO A 161 -2.57 15.77 -12.88
CA PRO A 161 -2.47 17.14 -13.36
C PRO A 161 -2.87 17.22 -14.85
N THR A 162 -3.17 18.41 -15.36
CA THR A 162 -3.51 18.60 -16.78
C THR A 162 -2.30 18.62 -17.71
N GLU A 163 -1.14 18.98 -17.17
CA GLU A 163 0.11 19.14 -17.91
C GLU A 163 1.31 18.96 -16.96
N GLY A 164 2.50 18.76 -17.53
CA GLY A 164 3.75 18.63 -16.79
C GLY A 164 4.47 17.34 -17.13
N VAL A 165 5.80 17.39 -17.07
CA VAL A 165 6.69 16.23 -17.15
C VAL A 165 7.53 16.24 -15.88
N TYR A 166 7.67 15.08 -15.26
CA TYR A 166 8.24 14.90 -13.93
C TYR A 166 9.35 13.84 -13.98
N ASP A 167 10.40 14.06 -13.19
CA ASP A 167 11.54 13.15 -13.08
C ASP A 167 11.22 11.95 -12.17
N ALA A 168 10.24 12.11 -11.27
CA ALA A 168 9.69 11.02 -10.50
C ALA A 168 8.17 11.19 -10.31
N VAL A 169 7.46 10.06 -10.34
CA VAL A 169 6.04 9.99 -9.96
C VAL A 169 5.93 9.01 -8.80
N ILE A 170 5.32 9.43 -7.70
CA ILE A 170 5.08 8.58 -6.52
C ILE A 170 3.58 8.52 -6.26
N ALA A 171 2.98 7.34 -6.38
CA ALA A 171 1.59 7.13 -6.02
C ALA A 171 1.50 6.62 -4.58
N THR A 172 0.77 7.33 -3.72
CA THR A 172 0.52 6.96 -2.31
C THR A 172 -0.83 6.26 -2.13
N CYS A 173 -1.39 5.77 -3.24
CA CYS A 173 -2.55 4.89 -3.31
C CYS A 173 -2.24 3.70 -4.22
N SER A 174 -2.88 2.56 -3.97
CA SER A 174 -2.70 1.36 -4.78
C SER A 174 -3.54 1.40 -6.06
N ALA A 175 -2.97 0.88 -7.15
CA ALA A 175 -3.65 0.75 -8.43
C ALA A 175 -3.62 -0.70 -8.91
N HIS A 176 -4.77 -1.20 -9.40
CA HIS A 176 -4.83 -2.53 -10.01
C HIS A 176 -4.27 -2.50 -11.43
N ARG A 177 -4.71 -1.50 -12.20
CA ARG A 177 -4.15 -1.15 -13.50
C ARG A 177 -3.23 0.03 -13.30
N VAL A 178 -1.99 -0.05 -13.78
CA VAL A 178 -1.09 1.10 -13.83
C VAL A 178 -1.68 2.13 -14.79
N PRO A 179 -2.10 3.32 -14.33
CA PRO A 179 -2.74 4.30 -15.20
C PRO A 179 -1.75 4.87 -16.21
N LEU A 180 -2.07 4.75 -17.51
CA LEU A 180 -1.25 5.35 -18.57
C LEU A 180 -1.12 6.87 -18.42
N GLU A 181 -2.07 7.52 -17.78
CA GLU A 181 -2.01 8.95 -17.47
C GLU A 181 -0.89 9.29 -16.50
N TRP A 182 -0.59 8.42 -15.52
CA TRP A 182 0.57 8.61 -14.63
C TRP A 182 1.88 8.48 -15.41
N VAL A 183 1.97 7.47 -16.29
CA VAL A 183 3.14 7.23 -17.13
C VAL A 183 3.39 8.38 -18.11
N ARG A 184 2.33 8.98 -18.68
CA ARG A 184 2.45 10.13 -19.61
C ARG A 184 3.06 11.38 -18.98
N HIS A 185 2.97 11.52 -17.67
CA HIS A 185 3.58 12.62 -16.92
C HIS A 185 5.05 12.34 -16.56
N LEU A 186 5.56 11.14 -16.80
CA LEU A 186 6.93 10.78 -16.48
C LEU A 186 7.90 11.17 -17.60
N SER A 187 9.08 11.64 -17.23
CA SER A 187 10.19 11.83 -18.17
C SER A 187 10.72 10.47 -18.66
N ALA A 188 11.48 10.46 -19.75
CA ALA A 188 12.01 9.22 -20.32
C ALA A 188 12.91 8.43 -19.34
N GLU A 189 13.65 9.14 -18.50
CA GLU A 189 14.55 8.58 -17.48
C GLU A 189 13.89 8.50 -16.10
N GLY A 190 12.62 8.89 -15.98
CA GLY A 190 11.94 8.98 -14.71
C GLY A 190 11.54 7.63 -14.15
N VAL A 191 11.26 7.61 -12.85
CA VAL A 191 10.76 6.41 -12.15
C VAL A 191 9.35 6.65 -11.64
N LEU A 192 8.46 5.70 -11.91
CA LEU A 192 7.14 5.61 -11.27
C LEU A 192 7.23 4.62 -10.11
N VAL A 193 7.04 5.10 -8.88
CA VAL A 193 6.87 4.24 -7.70
C VAL A 193 5.40 4.16 -7.36
N LEU A 194 4.85 2.94 -7.32
CA LEU A 194 3.47 2.71 -6.94
C LEU A 194 3.29 1.40 -6.14
N PRO A 195 2.38 1.37 -5.17
CA PRO A 195 1.77 0.14 -4.71
C PRO A 195 0.91 -0.43 -5.85
N TRP A 196 1.36 -1.54 -6.43
CA TRP A 196 0.58 -2.27 -7.41
C TRP A 196 -0.26 -3.32 -6.70
N ALA A 197 -1.50 -3.46 -7.13
CA ALA A 197 -2.42 -4.42 -6.57
C ALA A 197 -2.81 -5.47 -7.62
N PRO A 198 -2.43 -6.75 -7.44
CA PRO A 198 -2.72 -7.80 -8.42
C PRO A 198 -4.22 -8.11 -8.61
N TYR A 199 -5.07 -7.57 -7.73
CA TYR A 199 -6.52 -7.78 -7.72
C TYR A 199 -7.26 -6.46 -7.64
N GLU A 200 -8.52 -6.41 -8.08
CA GLU A 200 -9.37 -5.21 -8.00
C GLU A 200 -9.68 -4.78 -6.55
N SER A 201 -9.65 -5.71 -5.60
CA SER A 201 -9.93 -5.44 -4.19
C SER A 201 -9.25 -6.42 -3.24
N GLY A 202 -9.04 -5.98 -1.98
CA GLY A 202 -8.33 -6.77 -0.96
C GLY A 202 -6.88 -7.10 -1.33
N GLY A 203 -6.28 -8.00 -0.54
CA GLY A 203 -4.95 -8.57 -0.77
C GLY A 203 -3.76 -7.64 -0.46
N PRO A 204 -2.54 -8.20 -0.43
CA PRO A 204 -1.29 -7.43 -0.33
C PRO A 204 -1.11 -6.47 -1.51
N THR A 205 -0.45 -5.34 -1.29
CA THR A 205 -0.08 -4.38 -2.34
C THR A 205 1.44 -4.24 -2.42
N PRO A 206 2.13 -5.08 -3.23
CA PRO A 206 3.56 -4.94 -3.47
C PRO A 206 3.87 -3.61 -4.17
N ILE A 207 4.98 -2.99 -3.81
CA ILE A 207 5.40 -1.68 -4.30
C ILE A 207 6.40 -1.90 -5.41
N ALA A 208 6.10 -1.37 -6.59
CA ALA A 208 6.97 -1.44 -7.77
C ALA A 208 7.61 -0.08 -8.04
N ALA A 209 8.89 -0.09 -8.41
CA ALA A 209 9.61 1.06 -8.94
C ALA A 209 9.92 0.83 -10.41
N LEU A 210 9.15 1.48 -11.30
CA LEU A 210 9.12 1.25 -12.73
C LEU A 210 9.89 2.34 -13.48
N SER A 211 11.00 1.96 -14.11
CA SER A 211 11.76 2.85 -15.01
C SER A 211 10.94 3.16 -16.27
N GLY A 212 10.84 4.44 -16.60
CA GLY A 212 9.99 4.92 -17.72
C GLY A 212 8.52 4.55 -17.57
N GLY A 213 8.07 4.12 -16.37
CA GLY A 213 6.72 3.66 -16.11
C GLY A 213 6.34 2.33 -16.78
N ARG A 214 7.34 1.53 -17.21
CA ARG A 214 7.11 0.30 -17.99
C ARG A 214 7.59 -0.97 -17.32
N GLU A 215 8.81 -0.98 -16.79
CA GLU A 215 9.36 -2.18 -16.17
C GLU A 215 10.19 -1.80 -14.94
N GLY A 216 10.15 -2.64 -13.92
CA GLY A 216 11.04 -2.47 -12.78
C GLY A 216 10.82 -3.48 -11.68
N ARG A 217 11.52 -3.28 -10.57
CA ARG A 217 11.56 -4.23 -9.45
C ARG A 217 10.47 -3.91 -8.44
N PHE A 218 10.07 -4.91 -7.68
CA PHE A 218 9.40 -4.65 -6.42
C PHE A 218 10.42 -4.21 -5.35
N THR A 219 10.02 -3.33 -4.43
CA THR A 219 10.91 -2.73 -3.43
C THR A 219 10.46 -2.99 -1.99
N GLY A 220 9.25 -3.53 -1.82
CA GLY A 220 8.60 -3.80 -0.55
C GLY A 220 7.12 -4.06 -0.78
N ASP A 221 6.35 -4.17 0.28
CA ASP A 221 4.90 -4.27 0.23
C ASP A 221 4.26 -3.57 1.44
N GLY A 222 2.96 -3.33 1.33
CA GLY A 222 2.20 -2.69 2.40
C GLY A 222 0.71 -2.73 2.13
N SER A 223 -0.04 -2.00 2.96
CA SER A 223 -1.48 -1.81 2.80
C SER A 223 -1.77 -0.37 2.40
N PHE A 224 -2.18 -0.18 1.15
CA PHE A 224 -2.51 1.13 0.60
C PHE A 224 -3.98 1.26 0.24
N MET A 225 -4.54 2.43 0.51
CA MET A 225 -5.88 2.79 0.01
C MET A 225 -5.90 2.69 -1.50
N ARG A 226 -6.99 2.18 -2.04
CA ARG A 226 -7.19 2.05 -3.48
C ARG A 226 -7.40 3.42 -4.11
N ASP A 227 -6.75 3.63 -5.26
CA ASP A 227 -7.06 4.72 -6.18
C ASP A 227 -8.58 4.77 -6.38
N ARG A 228 -9.18 5.92 -6.08
CA ARG A 228 -10.62 6.10 -6.11
C ARG A 228 -11.20 5.91 -7.51
N THR A 229 -10.39 6.06 -8.57
CA THR A 229 -10.84 5.80 -9.95
C THR A 229 -10.96 4.31 -10.28
N GLN A 230 -10.40 3.43 -9.43
CA GLN A 230 -10.36 1.97 -9.64
C GLN A 230 -11.04 1.19 -8.51
N ARG A 231 -11.73 1.85 -7.58
CA ARG A 231 -12.45 1.18 -6.50
C ARG A 231 -13.62 0.39 -7.07
N VAL A 232 -13.67 -0.89 -6.72
CA VAL A 232 -14.86 -1.73 -6.86
C VAL A 232 -15.58 -1.83 -5.51
N PRO A 233 -16.87 -2.20 -5.48
CA PRO A 233 -17.57 -2.47 -4.23
C PRO A 233 -16.79 -3.45 -3.35
N ALA A 234 -16.88 -3.28 -2.03
CA ALA A 234 -16.19 -4.14 -1.08
C ALA A 234 -16.51 -5.61 -1.41
N PRO A 235 -15.49 -6.43 -1.69
CA PRO A 235 -15.73 -7.77 -2.14
C PRO A 235 -16.22 -8.62 -0.96
N ARG A 236 -17.03 -9.62 -1.27
CA ARG A 236 -17.41 -10.63 -0.26
C ARG A 236 -16.18 -11.45 0.10
N PHE A 237 -16.14 -11.96 1.34
CA PHE A 237 -15.18 -13.02 1.65
C PHE A 237 -15.51 -14.25 0.78
N PRO A 238 -14.54 -14.82 0.03
CA PRO A 238 -14.77 -15.95 -0.86
C PRO A 238 -15.50 -17.08 -0.15
N GLY A 239 -16.41 -17.78 -0.84
CA GLY A 239 -17.06 -18.98 -0.26
C GLY A 239 -18.05 -18.75 0.88
N MET A 240 -18.26 -17.51 1.35
CA MET A 240 -19.13 -17.25 2.49
C MET A 240 -20.57 -17.72 2.22
N GLY A 241 -21.10 -18.56 3.10
CA GLY A 241 -22.46 -19.12 2.99
C GLY A 241 -22.60 -20.28 1.99
N ARG A 242 -21.52 -20.72 1.35
CA ARG A 242 -21.53 -21.88 0.45
C ARG A 242 -21.28 -23.19 1.21
N GLU A 243 -21.80 -24.29 0.67
CA GLU A 243 -21.56 -25.64 1.21
C GLU A 243 -20.11 -26.06 0.98
N ILE A 244 -19.50 -26.68 1.98
CA ILE A 244 -18.14 -27.22 1.89
C ILE A 244 -18.21 -28.55 1.13
N GLU A 245 -17.66 -28.56 -0.08
CA GLU A 245 -17.62 -29.73 -0.96
C GLU A 245 -16.30 -30.52 -0.79
N ARG A 246 -15.23 -29.86 -0.36
CA ARG A 246 -13.88 -30.42 -0.22
C ARG A 246 -13.25 -30.06 1.12
N LYS A 247 -12.56 -31.02 1.73
CA LYS A 247 -11.68 -30.84 2.89
C LYS A 247 -10.32 -31.47 2.59
N GLY A 248 -9.24 -30.84 3.02
CA GLY A 248 -7.89 -31.30 2.77
C GLY A 248 -6.87 -30.68 3.71
N ALA A 249 -5.60 -30.78 3.33
CA ALA A 249 -4.49 -30.11 3.98
C ALA A 249 -3.36 -29.87 2.97
N VAL A 250 -2.57 -28.83 3.21
CA VAL A 250 -1.34 -28.49 2.47
C VAL A 250 -0.17 -28.38 3.46
N PRO A 251 1.10 -28.43 3.01
CA PRO A 251 2.24 -28.55 3.92
C PRO A 251 2.62 -27.25 4.66
N PHE A 252 1.81 -26.19 4.56
CA PHE A 252 2.03 -24.88 5.18
C PHE A 252 0.70 -24.32 5.67
N GLY A 253 0.76 -23.50 6.71
CA GLY A 253 -0.41 -22.86 7.31
C GLY A 253 -0.55 -21.38 6.95
N ALA A 254 -1.74 -20.81 7.15
CA ALA A 254 -1.93 -19.37 7.00
C ALA A 254 -1.06 -18.55 7.98
N GLU A 255 -0.83 -19.08 9.19
CA GLU A 255 0.03 -18.46 10.19
C GLU A 255 1.49 -18.43 9.72
N GLU A 256 2.02 -19.57 9.26
CA GLU A 256 3.38 -19.66 8.71
C GLU A 256 3.60 -18.67 7.56
N LEU A 257 2.66 -18.59 6.61
CA LEU A 257 2.79 -17.70 5.44
C LEU A 257 2.88 -16.22 5.83
N LEU A 258 2.27 -15.83 6.94
CA LEU A 258 2.28 -14.45 7.44
C LEU A 258 3.51 -14.18 8.31
N GLU A 259 3.84 -15.09 9.23
CA GLU A 259 5.01 -14.94 10.11
C GLU A 259 6.33 -14.92 9.34
N ARG A 260 6.39 -15.65 8.22
CA ARG A 260 7.56 -15.72 7.33
C ARG A 260 7.51 -14.74 6.16
N ASP A 261 6.49 -13.87 6.09
CA ASP A 261 6.31 -12.87 5.05
C ASP A 261 6.32 -13.44 3.61
N LEU A 262 5.67 -14.59 3.42
CA LEU A 262 5.69 -15.33 2.15
C LEU A 262 4.49 -15.01 1.25
N LEU A 263 3.44 -14.42 1.82
CA LEU A 263 2.15 -14.24 1.14
C LEU A 263 2.26 -13.40 -0.14
N THR A 264 3.00 -12.30 -0.11
CA THR A 264 3.14 -11.41 -1.27
C THR A 264 3.86 -12.11 -2.44
N ARG A 265 4.84 -12.97 -2.16
CA ARG A 265 5.53 -13.77 -3.18
C ARG A 265 4.61 -14.81 -3.81
N LEU A 266 3.75 -15.45 -3.01
CA LEU A 266 2.71 -16.33 -3.52
C LEU A 266 1.70 -15.59 -4.40
N VAL A 267 1.24 -14.41 -3.96
CA VAL A 267 0.35 -13.55 -4.74
C VAL A 267 0.95 -13.24 -6.11
N LEU A 268 2.22 -12.82 -6.15
CA LEU A 268 2.94 -12.53 -7.39
C LEU A 268 3.08 -13.76 -8.32
N ALA A 269 3.20 -14.95 -7.76
CA ALA A 269 3.37 -16.21 -8.49
C ALA A 269 2.05 -16.95 -8.80
N SER A 270 0.89 -16.41 -8.39
CA SER A 270 -0.42 -17.06 -8.50
C SER A 270 -1.45 -16.24 -9.30
N PRO A 271 -1.18 -15.90 -10.58
CA PRO A 271 -2.12 -15.13 -11.39
C PRO A 271 -3.46 -15.87 -11.51
N GLY A 272 -4.56 -15.14 -11.36
CA GLY A 272 -5.91 -15.68 -11.45
C GLY A 272 -6.46 -16.32 -10.16
N ILE A 273 -5.63 -16.50 -9.13
CA ILE A 273 -6.09 -16.87 -7.78
C ILE A 273 -6.12 -15.61 -6.94
N TRP A 274 -7.33 -15.18 -6.56
CA TRP A 274 -7.50 -14.06 -5.62
C TRP A 274 -7.21 -14.54 -4.20
N ILE A 275 -6.15 -14.00 -3.58
CA ILE A 275 -5.70 -14.37 -2.24
C ILE A 275 -6.02 -13.22 -1.27
N THR A 276 -6.87 -13.49 -0.28
CA THR A 276 -7.32 -12.49 0.70
C THR A 276 -7.05 -12.94 2.13
N LEU A 277 -6.44 -12.06 2.91
CA LEU A 277 -6.26 -12.24 4.34
C LEU A 277 -7.53 -11.88 5.12
N GLY A 278 -7.85 -12.69 6.12
CA GLY A 278 -8.85 -12.36 7.12
C GLY A 278 -8.48 -12.91 8.49
N ALA A 279 -9.36 -12.68 9.46
CA ALA A 279 -9.28 -13.24 10.80
C ALA A 279 -10.60 -13.94 11.14
N ARG A 280 -10.54 -15.16 11.68
CA ARG A 280 -11.72 -15.95 12.04
C ARG A 280 -11.50 -16.67 13.37
N PRO A 281 -12.59 -17.02 14.08
CA PRO A 281 -12.49 -17.93 15.22
C PRO A 281 -11.81 -19.23 14.78
N TRP A 282 -10.78 -19.61 15.52
CA TRP A 282 -9.99 -20.81 15.31
C TRP A 282 -9.58 -21.36 16.66
N GLN A 283 -10.03 -22.59 16.95
CA GLN A 283 -9.89 -23.20 18.27
C GLN A 283 -10.45 -22.25 19.36
N GLU A 284 -9.64 -21.88 20.35
CA GLU A 284 -10.02 -21.02 21.48
C GLU A 284 -9.72 -19.52 21.25
N ALA A 285 -9.24 -19.14 20.07
CA ALA A 285 -8.81 -17.78 19.76
C ALA A 285 -9.34 -17.30 18.40
N THR A 286 -8.98 -16.07 18.03
CA THR A 286 -9.09 -15.60 16.64
C THR A 286 -7.72 -15.79 15.99
N ALA A 287 -7.69 -16.39 14.81
CA ALA A 287 -6.46 -16.65 14.07
C ALA A 287 -6.57 -16.13 12.63
N PRO A 288 -5.43 -15.89 11.97
CA PRO A 288 -5.42 -15.54 10.55
C PRO A 288 -5.96 -16.68 9.69
N ILE A 289 -6.63 -16.31 8.61
CA ILE A 289 -7.12 -17.22 7.58
C ILE A 289 -6.78 -16.63 6.22
N ILE A 290 -6.41 -17.48 5.27
CA ILE A 290 -6.26 -17.07 3.87
C ILE A 290 -7.44 -17.65 3.08
N ALA A 291 -8.19 -16.77 2.41
CA ALA A 291 -9.24 -17.16 1.48
C ALA A 291 -8.74 -17.07 0.05
N LEU A 292 -9.09 -18.08 -0.75
CA LEU A 292 -8.76 -18.21 -2.16
C LEU A 292 -10.04 -18.15 -2.97
N GLU A 293 -10.05 -17.43 -4.09
CA GLU A 293 -11.14 -17.46 -5.09
C GLU A 293 -10.55 -17.49 -6.50
N ALA A 294 -11.09 -18.34 -7.37
CA ALA A 294 -10.80 -18.32 -8.81
C ALA A 294 -12.03 -18.81 -9.59
N GLY A 295 -12.68 -17.89 -10.32
CA GLY A 295 -13.95 -18.19 -10.98
C GLY A 295 -15.02 -18.65 -9.97
N GLU A 296 -15.51 -19.88 -10.13
CA GLU A 296 -16.50 -20.48 -9.23
C GLU A 296 -15.88 -21.24 -8.04
N SER A 297 -14.56 -21.43 -8.05
CA SER A 297 -13.81 -22.15 -7.04
C SER A 297 -13.45 -21.23 -5.88
N TRP A 298 -13.49 -21.79 -4.67
CA TRP A 298 -13.10 -21.08 -3.46
C TRP A 298 -12.49 -22.04 -2.44
N ALA A 299 -11.62 -21.53 -1.59
CA ALA A 299 -11.10 -22.28 -0.46
C ALA A 299 -10.69 -21.38 0.69
N TYR A 300 -10.58 -21.98 1.87
CA TYR A 300 -9.96 -21.43 3.06
C TYR A 300 -8.75 -22.28 3.42
N LEU A 301 -7.64 -21.60 3.68
CA LEU A 301 -6.43 -22.14 4.29
C LEU A 301 -6.38 -21.66 5.74
N TRP A 302 -6.39 -22.62 6.66
CA TRP A 302 -6.40 -22.39 8.10
C TRP A 302 -4.97 -22.30 8.68
N PRO A 303 -4.81 -21.83 9.93
CA PRO A 303 -3.49 -21.65 10.56
C PRO A 303 -2.58 -22.87 10.53
N ASP A 304 -3.13 -24.09 10.61
CA ASP A 304 -2.37 -25.34 10.67
C ASP A 304 -2.16 -26.02 9.30
N GLY A 305 -2.60 -25.37 8.22
CA GLY A 305 -2.53 -25.92 6.86
C GLY A 305 -3.70 -26.80 6.49
N SER A 306 -4.67 -27.03 7.37
CA SER A 306 -5.95 -27.64 6.99
C SER A 306 -6.72 -26.73 6.03
N THR A 307 -7.54 -27.33 5.16
CA THR A 307 -8.24 -26.61 4.09
C THR A 307 -9.68 -27.04 3.95
N THR A 308 -10.53 -26.10 3.56
CA THR A 308 -11.95 -26.31 3.23
C THR A 308 -12.29 -25.52 1.99
N GLY A 309 -13.06 -26.07 1.05
CA GLY A 309 -13.42 -25.34 -0.17
C GLY A 309 -14.52 -26.01 -0.99
N GLY A 310 -14.75 -25.47 -2.19
CA GLY A 310 -15.68 -26.03 -3.15
C GLY A 310 -15.54 -25.40 -4.54
N GLY A 311 -16.28 -25.94 -5.51
CA GLY A 311 -16.15 -25.58 -6.92
C GLY A 311 -15.21 -26.52 -7.71
N PRO A 312 -15.04 -26.24 -9.01
CA PRO A 312 -14.40 -27.16 -9.95
C PRO A 312 -12.89 -27.36 -9.72
N SER A 313 -12.20 -26.38 -9.14
CA SER A 313 -10.74 -26.38 -8.95
C SER A 313 -10.31 -26.67 -7.52
N ASP A 314 -9.12 -27.24 -7.33
CA ASP A 314 -8.51 -27.45 -6.02
C ASP A 314 -7.50 -26.34 -5.72
N LEU A 315 -8.01 -25.15 -5.37
CA LEU A 315 -7.15 -23.97 -5.17
C LEU A 315 -6.04 -24.18 -4.13
N PRO A 316 -6.25 -24.89 -3.00
CA PRO A 316 -5.16 -25.19 -2.10
C PRO A 316 -4.07 -26.07 -2.72
N ALA A 317 -4.43 -27.06 -3.54
CA ALA A 317 -3.44 -27.89 -4.23
C ALA A 317 -2.65 -27.06 -5.27
N GLU A 318 -3.33 -26.21 -6.04
CA GLU A 318 -2.68 -25.29 -6.99
C GLU A 318 -1.71 -24.33 -6.27
N LEU A 319 -2.14 -23.75 -5.15
CA LEU A 319 -1.28 -22.90 -4.33
C LEU A 319 -0.09 -23.68 -3.74
N ALA A 320 -0.27 -24.96 -3.38
CA ALA A 320 0.81 -25.80 -2.88
C ALA A 320 1.86 -26.15 -3.93
N GLU A 321 1.46 -26.30 -5.20
CA GLU A 321 2.40 -26.44 -6.32
C GLU A 321 3.25 -25.18 -6.49
N ILE A 322 2.62 -24.00 -6.42
CA ILE A 322 3.33 -22.70 -6.52
C ILE A 322 4.26 -22.49 -5.34
N HIS A 323 3.81 -22.81 -4.12
CA HIS A 323 4.64 -22.81 -2.93
C HIS A 323 5.88 -23.70 -3.11
N ALA A 324 5.72 -24.93 -3.61
CA ALA A 324 6.83 -25.85 -3.84
C ALA A 324 7.83 -25.32 -4.89
N VAL A 325 7.36 -24.60 -5.91
CA VAL A 325 8.23 -23.92 -6.89
C VAL A 325 9.06 -22.82 -6.23
N LEU A 326 8.44 -21.97 -5.42
CA LEU A 326 9.15 -20.89 -4.70
C LEU A 326 10.12 -21.45 -3.66
N ASP A 327 9.71 -22.49 -2.92
CA ASP A 327 10.53 -23.17 -1.92
C ASP A 327 11.75 -23.85 -2.56
N GLY A 328 11.56 -24.55 -3.68
CA GLY A 328 12.64 -25.17 -4.45
C GLY A 328 13.65 -24.16 -5.02
N ALA A 329 13.23 -22.90 -5.20
CA ALA A 329 14.09 -21.78 -5.58
C ALA A 329 14.69 -21.02 -4.38
N GLY A 330 14.41 -21.47 -3.15
CA GLY A 330 14.93 -20.87 -1.92
C GLY A 330 14.21 -19.61 -1.48
N TRP A 331 12.94 -19.42 -1.87
CA TRP A 331 12.12 -18.23 -1.57
C TRP A 331 12.81 -16.91 -1.96
N PRO A 332 12.90 -16.60 -3.27
CA PRO A 332 13.52 -15.36 -3.74
C PRO A 332 12.98 -14.14 -2.99
N GLU A 333 13.85 -13.18 -2.73
CA GLU A 333 13.48 -11.92 -2.09
C GLU A 333 12.53 -11.14 -2.99
N LEU A 334 11.67 -10.30 -2.41
CA LEU A 334 10.70 -9.52 -3.18
C LEU A 334 11.39 -8.64 -4.25
N THR A 335 12.61 -8.17 -3.98
CA THR A 335 13.43 -7.35 -4.90
C THR A 335 13.99 -8.10 -6.10
N GLU A 336 13.89 -9.43 -6.09
CA GLU A 336 14.22 -10.30 -7.23
C GLU A 336 13.05 -10.46 -8.20
N PHE A 337 11.84 -10.05 -7.80
CA PHE A 337 10.68 -9.98 -8.67
C PHE A 337 10.66 -8.67 -9.45
N THR A 338 10.23 -8.73 -10.71
CA THR A 338 9.99 -7.57 -11.57
C THR A 338 8.56 -7.54 -12.08
N LEU A 339 8.05 -6.33 -12.32
CA LEU A 339 6.78 -6.03 -12.94
C LEU A 339 7.04 -5.39 -14.31
N GLU A 340 6.45 -5.95 -15.35
CA GLU A 340 6.38 -5.41 -16.72
C GLU A 340 4.93 -4.98 -17.00
N VAL A 341 4.72 -3.67 -17.16
CA VAL A 341 3.45 -3.03 -17.48
C VAL A 341 3.22 -3.11 -18.98
N LEU A 342 2.38 -4.07 -19.37
CA LEU A 342 1.88 -4.18 -20.73
C LEU A 342 0.62 -3.30 -20.85
N ASP A 343 0.38 -2.68 -22.01
CA ASP A 343 -0.76 -1.76 -22.21
C ASP A 343 -2.13 -2.45 -22.04
N ASP A 344 -2.82 -2.80 -23.12
CA ASP A 344 -4.12 -3.50 -23.07
C ASP A 344 -3.97 -5.01 -22.80
N ARG A 345 -2.96 -5.39 -22.01
CA ARG A 345 -2.56 -6.77 -21.76
C ARG A 345 -2.30 -6.99 -20.26
N PRO A 346 -2.25 -8.26 -19.82
CA PRO A 346 -1.92 -8.60 -18.44
C PRO A 346 -0.58 -7.98 -18.03
N HIS A 347 -0.48 -7.46 -16.81
CA HIS A 347 0.83 -7.09 -16.26
C HIS A 347 1.62 -8.37 -16.01
N ARG A 348 2.89 -8.38 -16.37
CA ARG A 348 3.72 -9.57 -16.28
C ARG A 348 4.67 -9.47 -15.11
N VAL A 349 4.66 -10.50 -14.27
CA VAL A 349 5.62 -10.67 -13.18
C VAL A 349 6.65 -11.72 -13.55
N ARG A 350 7.91 -11.46 -13.21
CA ARG A 350 9.03 -12.41 -13.37
C ARG A 350 9.90 -12.43 -12.13
N ALA A 351 10.63 -13.52 -11.91
CA ALA A 351 11.77 -13.58 -11.01
C ALA A 351 12.89 -14.37 -11.70
N ALA A 352 14.14 -14.27 -11.22
CA ALA A 352 15.27 -14.94 -11.87
C ALA A 352 15.05 -16.47 -11.96
N GLY A 353 14.91 -16.99 -13.18
CA GLY A 353 14.66 -18.43 -13.40
C GLY A 353 13.24 -18.92 -13.09
N LEU A 354 12.32 -18.02 -12.74
CA LEU A 354 10.92 -18.32 -12.41
C LEU A 354 9.94 -17.42 -13.19
N GLY A 355 8.69 -17.87 -13.33
CA GLY A 355 7.70 -17.21 -14.17
C GLY A 355 7.96 -17.46 -15.67
N PRO A 356 7.35 -16.66 -16.58
CA PRO A 356 6.53 -15.48 -16.32
C PRO A 356 5.14 -15.81 -15.75
N TRP A 357 4.61 -14.89 -14.95
CA TRP A 357 3.23 -14.92 -14.45
C TRP A 357 2.45 -13.72 -14.99
N ASP A 358 1.40 -13.97 -15.77
CA ASP A 358 0.61 -12.94 -16.43
C ASP A 358 -0.65 -12.62 -15.61
N HIS A 359 -0.67 -11.45 -14.97
CA HIS A 359 -1.78 -10.97 -14.14
C HIS A 359 -2.77 -10.15 -14.96
N HIS A 360 -3.92 -10.75 -15.24
CA HIS A 360 -4.98 -10.13 -16.04
C HIS A 360 -5.65 -8.95 -15.28
N LEU A 361 -6.09 -7.95 -16.05
CA LEU A 361 -6.73 -6.70 -15.56
C LEU A 361 -8.25 -6.81 -15.41
#